data_AF-A0A8B5YCI7-F1
#
_entry.id   AF-A0A8B5YCI7-F1
#
_cell.length_a   1.000
_cell.length_b   1.000
_cell.length_c   1.000
_cell.angle_alpha   90.00
_cell.angle_beta   90.00
_cell.angle_gamma   90.00
#
_symmetry.space_group_name_H-M   'P 1'
#
loop_
_entity.id
_entity.type
_entity.pdbx_description
1 polymer ?
#
loop_
_entity_poly.entity_id
_entity_poly.type
_entity_poly.pdbx_seq_one_letter_code
_entity_poly.pdbx_strand_id
1 'polypeptide(L)' 'MDRYGLNQGEFAEKVGIRPAAISQLSRNHVVRVSIDHLERIVNTFEIDDVREIIEIEKDR' A
#
# COMPACT_ATOMS: atom_id res chain seq x y z
N MET A 1 6.61 -0.14 -3.12
CA MET A 1 6.77 -0.52 -4.54
C MET A 1 8.24 -0.51 -4.91
N ASP A 2 8.90 0.64 -4.81
CA ASP A 2 10.32 0.81 -5.12
C ASP A 2 11.24 -0.15 -4.34
N ARG A 3 10.96 -0.37 -3.04
CA ARG A 3 11.65 -1.36 -2.19
C ARG A 3 11.69 -2.76 -2.82
N TYR A 4 10.66 -3.12 -3.60
CA TYR A 4 10.50 -4.44 -4.21
C TYR A 4 10.79 -4.43 -5.73
N GLY A 5 11.22 -3.30 -6.30
CA GLY A 5 11.46 -3.17 -7.74
C GLY A 5 10.22 -3.35 -8.61
N LEU A 6 9.02 -3.11 -8.07
CA LEU A 6 7.75 -3.31 -8.77
C LEU A 6 7.17 -2.00 -9.28
N ASN A 7 6.63 -2.01 -10.50
CA ASN A 7 5.75 -0.94 -10.97
C ASN A 7 4.35 -1.05 -10.32
N GLN A 8 3.50 -0.03 -10.50
CA GLN A 8 2.18 0.02 -9.87
C GLN A 8 1.26 -1.13 -10.30
N GLY A 9 1.34 -1.57 -11.56
CA GLY A 9 0.55 -2.67 -12.09
C GLY A 9 0.97 -4.01 -11.51
N GLU A 10 2.27 -4.29 -11.49
CA GLU A 10 2.84 -5.50 -10.89
C GLU A 10 2.54 -5.57 -9.39
N PHE A 11 2.64 -4.44 -8.69
CA PHE A 11 2.28 -4.38 -7.28
C PHE A 11 0.79 -4.69 -7.08
N ALA A 12 -0.09 -4.06 -7.86
CA ALA A 12 -1.54 -4.25 -7.81
C ALA A 12 -1.94 -5.71 -8.01
N GLU A 13 -1.35 -6.36 -9.01
CA GLU A 13 -1.54 -7.79 -9.27
C GLU A 13 -1.06 -8.63 -8.07
N LYS A 14 0.15 -8.37 -7.57
CA LYS A 14 0.76 -9.16 -6.49
C LYS A 14 -0.01 -9.09 -5.18
N VAL A 15 -0.52 -7.91 -4.81
CA VAL A 15 -1.30 -7.71 -3.58
C VAL A 15 -2.80 -7.96 -3.77
N GLY A 16 -3.24 -8.25 -4.99
CA GLY A 16 -4.65 -8.47 -5.30
C GLY A 16 -5.53 -7.24 -5.06
N ILE A 17 -5.01 -6.03 -5.28
CA ILE A 17 -5.77 -4.77 -5.18
C ILE A 17 -5.94 -4.20 -6.58
N ARG A 18 -7.11 -3.62 -6.88
CA ARG A 18 -7.39 -3.07 -8.21
C ARG A 18 -6.33 -2.01 -8.60
N PRO A 19 -5.77 -2.01 -9.83
CA PRO A 19 -4.77 -1.03 -10.25
C PRO A 19 -5.20 0.42 -10.05
N ALA A 20 -6.50 0.72 -10.25
CA ALA A 20 -7.05 2.04 -9.99
C ALA A 20 -6.92 2.47 -8.52
N ALA A 21 -7.10 1.56 -7.56
CA ALA A 21 -6.95 1.85 -6.14
C ALA A 21 -5.47 2.08 -5.76
N ILE A 22 -4.54 1.27 -6.28
CA ILE A 22 -3.09 1.51 -6.12
C ILE A 22 -2.68 2.85 -6.72
N SER A 23 -3.21 3.19 -7.89
CA SER A 23 -2.95 4.47 -8.57
C SER A 23 -3.47 5.68 -7.79
N GLN A 24 -4.60 5.54 -7.08
CA GLN A 24 -5.07 6.59 -6.16
C GLN A 24 -4.15 6.70 -4.94
N LEU A 25 -3.81 5.57 -4.30
CA LEU A 25 -2.94 5.52 -3.12
C LEU A 25 -1.57 6.16 -3.38
N SER A 26 -0.97 5.88 -4.53
CA SER A 26 0.35 6.40 -4.89
C SER A 26 0.39 7.91 -5.16
N ARG A 27 -0.76 8.54 -5.43
CA ARG A 27 -0.86 9.98 -5.72
C ARG A 27 -1.24 10.84 -4.52
N ASN A 28 -1.29 10.26 -3.31
CA ASN A 28 -1.80 10.94 -2.11
C ASN A 28 -3.22 11.51 -2.27
N HIS A 29 -3.97 11.03 -3.27
CA HIS A 29 -5.32 11.49 -3.58
C HIS A 29 -6.40 10.74 -2.79
N VAL A 30 -5.97 9.84 -1.89
CA VAL A 30 -6.83 8.92 -1.17
C VAL A 30 -7.33 9.55 0.11
N VAL A 31 -8.65 9.75 0.15
CA VAL A 31 -9.41 10.16 1.33
C VAL A 31 -9.51 9.03 2.37
N ARG A 32 -9.26 7.76 1.98
CA ARG A 32 -9.41 6.59 2.87
C ARG A 32 -8.57 5.38 2.48
N VAL A 33 -7.63 4.98 3.33
CA VAL A 33 -6.98 3.65 3.29
C VAL A 33 -7.84 2.67 4.10
N SER A 34 -8.18 1.50 3.54
CA SER A 34 -8.92 0.46 4.26
C SER A 34 -7.96 -0.50 4.97
N ILE A 35 -8.42 -1.13 6.06
CA ILE A 35 -7.65 -2.17 6.76
C ILE A 35 -7.41 -3.38 5.84
N ASP A 36 -8.38 -3.76 5.00
CA ASP A 36 -8.22 -4.85 4.02
C ASP A 36 -7.06 -4.60 3.05
N HIS A 37 -6.85 -3.35 2.60
CA HIS A 37 -5.69 -3.04 1.76
C HIS A 37 -4.37 -3.23 2.52
N LEU A 38 -4.32 -2.80 3.78
CA LEU A 38 -3.13 -2.95 4.62
C LEU A 38 -2.83 -4.43 4.88
N GLU A 39 -3.85 -5.21 5.24
CA GLU A 39 -3.74 -6.65 5.46
C GLU A 39 -3.20 -7.38 4.24
N ARG A 40 -3.73 -7.08 3.04
CA ARG A 40 -3.22 -7.66 1.79
C ARG A 40 -1.75 -7.35 1.57
N ILE A 41 -1.36 -6.08 1.72
CA ILE A 41 0.03 -5.66 1.54
C ILE A 41 0.93 -6.37 2.56
N VAL A 42 0.54 -6.37 3.82
CA VAL A 42 1.29 -7.00 4.92
C VAL A 42 1.50 -8.49 4.64
N ASN A 43 0.43 -9.21 4.31
CA ASN A 43 0.49 -10.64 4.05
C ASN A 43 1.28 -10.97 2.77
N THR A 44 1.14 -10.18 1.70
CA THR A 44 1.85 -10.42 0.43
C THR A 44 3.37 -10.27 0.55
N PHE A 45 3.84 -9.40 1.44
CA PHE A 45 5.27 -9.11 1.60
C PHE A 45 5.84 -9.59 2.93
N GLU A 46 5.08 -10.39 3.68
CA GLU A 46 5.49 -10.96 4.97
C GLU A 46 6.03 -9.88 5.93
N ILE A 47 5.29 -8.77 6.01
CA ILE A 47 5.67 -7.61 6.83
C ILE A 47 5.27 -7.86 8.28
N ASP A 48 6.23 -8.11 9.16
CA ASP A 48 5.95 -8.36 10.58
C ASP A 48 5.57 -7.08 11.35
N ASP A 49 6.07 -5.91 10.92
CA ASP A 49 5.79 -4.62 11.54
C ASP A 49 5.09 -3.66 10.58
N VAL A 50 3.81 -3.37 10.86
CA VAL A 50 2.99 -2.46 10.04
C VAL A 50 3.58 -1.04 9.95
N ARG A 51 4.43 -0.63 10.90
CA ARG A 51 5.13 0.66 10.87
C ARG A 51 6.10 0.78 9.70
N GLU A 52 6.45 -0.31 9.04
CA GLU A 52 7.23 -0.28 7.80
C GLU A 52 6.48 0.31 6.60
N ILE A 53 5.15 0.38 6.68
CA ILE A 53 4.30 0.86 5.58
C ILE A 53 3.32 1.96 6.00
N ILE A 54 3.22 2.28 7.30
CA ILE A 54 2.37 3.36 7.83
C ILE A 54 3.17 4.20 8.81
N GLU A 55 3.11 5.51 8.61
CA GLU A 55 3.62 6.51 9.56
C GLU A 55 2.48 7.44 9.97
N ILE A 56 2.36 7.70 11.28
CA ILE A 56 1.36 8.62 11.83
C ILE A 56 2.09 9.91 12.20
N GLU A 57 1.88 10.94 11.39
CA GLU A 57 2.40 12.28 11.65
C GLU A 57 1.44 13.08 12.53
N LYS A 58 2.00 13.88 13.44
CA LYS A 58 1.20 14.89 14.15
C LYS A 58 0.86 16.02 13.19
N ASP A 59 -0.41 16.42 13.17
CA ASP A 59 -0.81 17.65 12.51
C ASP A 59 -0.10 18.83 13.19
N ARG A 60 0.62 19.61 12.40
CA ARG A 60 1.42 20.75 12.89
C ARG A 60 0.56 21.98 13.12
#